data_AF-A0A9E2M1H8-F1
#
_entry.id   AF-A0A9E2M1H8-F1
#
_cell.length_a   1.000
_cell.length_b   1.000
_cell.length_c   1.000
_cell.angle_alpha   90.00
_cell.angle_beta   90.00
_cell.angle_gamma   90.00
#
_symmetry.space_group_name_H-M   'P 1'
#
loop_
_entity.id
_entity.type
_entity.pdbx_description
1 polymer ?
#
loop_
_entity_poly.entity_id
_entity_poly.type
_entity_poly.pdbx_seq_one_letter_code
_entity_poly.pdbx_strand_id
1 'polypeptide(L)'
;MSKAIEGLKPELVWKYFAEISEIPRGSKNETAIATYVMETAKKLGLSAKQDSFGNVAVFKPATAGKEKASAVILQGHLDMVCEKNKDKVHDFEKDP
;
A
#
# COMPACT_ATOMS: atom_id res chain seq x y z
N MET A 1 -7.60 8.64 -11.23
CA MET A 1 -6.74 9.56 -10.45
C MET A 1 -7.59 10.76 -10.07
N SER A 2 -7.81 10.98 -8.78
CA SER A 2 -8.52 12.16 -8.27
C SER A 2 -7.79 13.44 -8.71
N LYS A 3 -8.55 14.51 -9.01
CA LYS A 3 -7.99 15.85 -9.28
C LYS A 3 -7.10 16.36 -8.14
N ALA A 4 -7.32 15.89 -6.91
CA ALA A 4 -6.64 16.38 -5.71
C ALA A 4 -5.13 16.11 -5.69
N ILE A 5 -4.65 15.12 -6.43
CA ILE A 5 -3.25 14.69 -6.45
C ILE A 5 -2.61 14.80 -7.85
N GLU A 6 -3.33 15.39 -8.80
CA GLU A 6 -2.86 15.58 -10.16
C GLU A 6 -1.67 16.57 -10.18
N GLY A 7 -0.61 16.22 -10.91
CA GLY A 7 0.60 17.04 -11.04
C GLY A 7 1.60 16.96 -9.87
N LEU A 8 1.29 16.21 -8.80
CA LEU A 8 2.23 16.03 -7.69
C LEU A 8 3.38 15.09 -8.07
N LYS A 9 4.58 15.41 -7.56
CA LYS A 9 5.81 14.63 -7.79
C LYS A 9 6.34 14.02 -6.49
N PRO A 10 6.99 12.84 -6.53
CA PRO A 10 7.17 11.97 -7.70
C PRO A 10 5.87 11.23 -8.09
N GLU A 11 5.56 11.20 -9.38
CA GLU A 11 4.28 10.70 -9.92
C GLU A 11 3.95 9.26 -9.48
N LEU A 12 4.96 8.40 -9.39
CA LEU A 12 4.78 6.99 -9.02
C LEU A 12 4.27 6.84 -7.59
N VAL A 13 4.74 7.67 -6.65
CA VAL A 13 4.27 7.65 -5.27
C VAL A 13 2.80 8.04 -5.20
N TRP A 14 2.43 9.12 -5.89
CA TRP A 14 1.05 9.61 -5.91
C TRP A 14 0.09 8.68 -6.64
N LYS A 15 0.56 7.98 -7.68
CA LYS A 15 -0.20 6.89 -8.31
C LYS A 15 -0.56 5.80 -7.29
N TYR A 16 0.43 5.25 -6.58
CA TYR A 16 0.17 4.19 -5.60
C TYR A 16 -0.64 4.69 -4.41
N PHE A 17 -0.40 5.92 -3.96
CA PHE A 17 -1.20 6.55 -2.92
C PHE A 17 -2.68 6.62 -3.33
N ALA A 18 -2.97 7.07 -4.56
CA ALA A 18 -4.33 7.10 -5.09
C ALA A 18 -5.00 5.73 -5.07
N GLU A 19 -4.32 4.70 -5.59
CA GLU A 19 -4.85 3.35 -5.66
C GLU A 19 -5.12 2.76 -4.27
N ILE A 20 -4.25 3.05 -3.29
CA ILE A 20 -4.39 2.59 -1.90
C ILE A 20 -5.48 3.36 -1.15
N SER A 21 -5.69 4.64 -1.47
CA SER A 21 -6.77 5.44 -0.88
C SER A 21 -8.16 4.96 -1.27
N GLU A 22 -8.31 4.31 -2.43
CA GLU A 22 -9.59 3.72 -2.87
C GLU A 22 -9.93 2.41 -2.13
N ILE A 23 -9.07 1.94 -1.23
CA ILE A 23 -9.23 0.68 -0.50
C ILE A 23 -9.54 0.98 0.96
N PRO A 24 -10.78 0.69 1.43
CA PRO A 24 -11.10 0.72 2.85
C PRO A 24 -10.14 -0.17 3.65
N ARG A 25 -9.41 0.42 4.58
CA ARG A 25 -8.30 -0.22 5.30
C ARG A 25 -8.19 0.23 6.76
N GLY A 26 -9.32 0.40 7.43
CA GLY A 26 -9.32 0.70 8.87
C GLY A 26 -8.56 -0.37 9.67
N SER A 27 -8.06 -0.03 10.86
CA SER A 27 -7.39 -1.01 11.73
C SER A 27 -8.27 -2.25 11.96
N LYS A 28 -7.68 -3.44 11.77
CA LYS A 28 -8.31 -4.78 11.73
C LYS A 28 -9.08 -5.11 10.44
N ASN A 29 -9.04 -4.25 9.43
CA ASN A 29 -9.61 -4.45 8.10
C ASN A 29 -8.52 -4.36 6.99
N GLU A 30 -7.40 -5.06 7.17
CA GLU A 30 -6.24 -4.94 6.28
C GLU A 30 -6.23 -5.95 5.13
N THR A 31 -7.15 -6.91 5.09
CA THR A 31 -7.13 -8.03 4.13
C THR A 31 -7.13 -7.56 2.67
N ALA A 32 -7.96 -6.56 2.34
CA ALA A 32 -8.06 -6.04 0.98
C ALA A 32 -6.77 -5.33 0.55
N ILE A 33 -6.22 -4.46 1.41
CA ILE A 33 -4.97 -3.75 1.11
C ILE A 33 -3.76 -4.69 1.06
N ALA A 34 -3.70 -5.71 1.93
CA ALA A 34 -2.66 -6.74 1.86
C ALA A 34 -2.72 -7.52 0.53
N THR A 35 -3.93 -7.87 0.07
CA THR A 35 -4.15 -8.52 -1.23
C THR A 35 -3.65 -7.63 -2.38
N TYR A 36 -3.98 -6.34 -2.35
CA TYR A 36 -3.50 -5.38 -3.35
C TYR A 36 -1.96 -5.30 -3.41
N VAL A 37 -1.27 -5.30 -2.27
CA VAL A 37 0.21 -5.30 -2.24
C VAL A 37 0.77 -6.60 -2.83
N MET A 38 0.21 -7.75 -2.46
CA MET A 38 0.63 -9.07 -2.98
C MET A 38 0.43 -9.17 -4.51
N GLU A 39 -0.71 -8.71 -5.02
CA GLU A 39 -0.98 -8.68 -6.47
C GLU A 39 -0.05 -7.70 -7.21
N THR A 40 0.21 -6.54 -6.61
CA THR A 40 1.12 -5.55 -7.18
C THR A 40 2.53 -6.11 -7.28
N ALA A 41 3.02 -6.79 -6.24
CA ALA A 41 4.31 -7.48 -6.27
C ALA A 41 4.35 -8.52 -7.40
N LYS A 42 3.30 -9.34 -7.54
CA LYS A 42 3.18 -10.33 -8.62
C LYS A 42 3.21 -9.68 -10.01
N LYS A 43 2.47 -8.59 -10.22
CA LYS A 43 2.44 -7.83 -11.49
C LYS A 43 3.83 -7.26 -11.85
N LEU A 44 4.62 -6.89 -10.85
CA LEU A 44 5.99 -6.41 -11.01
C LEU A 44 7.03 -7.54 -11.12
N GLY A 45 6.62 -8.81 -11.06
CA GLY A 45 7.55 -9.95 -11.08
C GLY A 45 8.39 -10.08 -9.81
N LEU A 46 7.93 -9.53 -8.70
CA LEU A 46 8.60 -9.59 -7.39
C LEU A 46 8.08 -10.77 -6.58
N SER A 47 8.95 -11.39 -5.79
CA SER A 47 8.52 -12.38 -4.81
C SER A 47 7.96 -11.67 -3.59
N ALA A 48 6.87 -12.23 -3.03
CA ALA A 48 6.24 -11.69 -1.84
C ALA A 48 5.72 -12.84 -0.97
N LYS A 49 5.61 -12.58 0.33
CA LYS A 49 5.07 -13.51 1.32
C LYS A 49 4.13 -12.77 2.25
N GLN A 50 3.10 -13.47 2.70
CA GLN A 50 2.22 -13.02 3.78
C GLN A 50 2.31 -14.05 4.91
N ASP A 51 2.47 -13.58 6.14
CA ASP A 51 2.49 -14.46 7.32
C ASP A 51 1.08 -14.76 7.85
N SER A 52 0.99 -15.57 8.91
CA SER A 52 -0.29 -15.93 9.55
C SER A 52 -0.97 -14.76 10.27
N PHE A 53 -0.24 -13.67 10.53
CA PHE A 53 -0.77 -12.46 11.16
C PHE A 53 -1.18 -11.40 10.13
N GLY A 54 -1.02 -11.69 8.83
CA GLY A 54 -1.39 -10.80 7.75
C GLY A 54 -0.29 -9.81 7.33
N ASN A 55 0.90 -9.88 7.93
CA ASN A 55 2.03 -9.02 7.54
C ASN A 55 2.52 -9.40 6.15
N VAL A 56 2.81 -8.40 5.32
CA VAL A 56 3.29 -8.60 3.94
C VAL A 56 4.75 -8.18 3.82
N ALA A 57 5.56 -9.04 3.21
CA ALA A 57 6.95 -8.74 2.84
C ALA A 57 7.15 -8.95 1.34
N VAL A 58 7.60 -7.91 0.64
CA VAL A 58 7.94 -7.93 -0.79
C VAL A 58 9.46 -7.85 -0.95
N PHE A 59 10.02 -8.74 -1.76
CA PHE A 59 11.45 -8.84 -1.99
C PHE A 59 11.81 -8.38 -3.39
N LYS A 60 12.75 -7.44 -3.47
CA LYS A 60 13.28 -6.92 -4.72
C LYS A 60 14.79 -7.14 -4.76
N PRO A 61 15.33 -7.77 -5.82
CA PRO A 61 16.78 -7.95 -5.94
C PRO A 61 17.48 -6.59 -6.09
N ALA A 62 18.76 -6.57 -5.74
CA ALA A 62 19.60 -5.40 -5.98
C ALA A 62 19.60 -5.04 -7.48
N THR A 63 19.69 -3.75 -7.78
CA THR A 63 19.97 -3.30 -9.14
C THR A 63 21.39 -3.70 -9.55
N ALA A 64 21.61 -3.83 -10.86
CA ALA A 64 22.91 -4.23 -11.40
C ALA A 64 24.06 -3.38 -10.82
N GLY A 65 25.12 -4.05 -10.32
CA GLY A 65 26.28 -3.41 -9.69
C GLY A 65 26.10 -3.10 -8.21
N LYS A 66 25.00 -3.50 -7.57
CA LYS A 66 24.73 -3.34 -6.13
C LYS A 66 24.51 -4.67 -5.40
N GLU A 67 24.87 -5.80 -6.00
CA GLU A 67 24.60 -7.15 -5.49
C GLU A 67 25.31 -7.44 -4.15
N LYS A 68 26.41 -6.72 -3.86
CA LYS A 68 27.16 -6.82 -2.59
C LYS A 68 26.73 -5.80 -1.53
N ALA A 69 25.79 -4.91 -1.85
CA ALA A 69 25.28 -3.95 -0.88
C ALA A 69 24.46 -4.69 0.20
N SER A 70 24.49 -4.16 1.43
CA SER A 70 23.63 -4.68 2.50
C SER A 70 22.17 -4.54 2.12
N ALA A 71 21.37 -5.56 2.45
CA ALA A 71 19.92 -5.49 2.29
C ALA A 71 19.33 -4.37 3.16
N VAL A 72 18.29 -3.72 2.65
CA VAL A 72 17.55 -2.67 3.36
C VAL A 72 16.08 -3.07 3.42
N ILE A 73 15.46 -2.84 4.58
CA ILE A 73 14.02 -3.03 4.79
C ILE A 73 13.38 -1.65 4.88
N LEU A 74 12.39 -1.40 4.03
CA LEU A 74 11.50 -0.24 4.15
C LEU A 74 10.21 -0.74 4.80
N GLN A 75 9.85 -0.16 5.94
CA GLN A 75 8.70 -0.60 6.73
C GLN A 75 7.65 0.52 6.80
N GLY A 76 6.38 0.10 6.65
CA GLY A 76 5.19 0.90 6.90
C GLY A 76 4.07 -0.02 7.39
N HIS A 77 2.97 0.56 7.86
CA HIS A 77 1.78 -0.18 8.26
C HIS A 77 0.66 0.02 7.23
N LEU A 78 -0.21 -0.99 7.09
CA LEU A 78 -1.24 -1.01 6.04
C LEU A 78 -2.54 -0.33 6.46
N ASP A 79 -2.82 -0.26 7.75
CA ASP A 79 -4.08 0.26 8.26
C ASP A 79 -4.13 1.79 8.33
N MET A 80 -5.35 2.31 8.53
CA MET A 80 -5.60 3.71 8.89
C MET A 80 -6.45 3.80 10.15
N VAL A 81 -6.29 4.91 10.85
CA VAL A 81 -7.24 5.35 11.87
C VAL A 81 -8.43 5.99 11.17
N CYS A 82 -9.63 5.48 11.43
CA CYS A 82 -10.87 5.98 10.87
C CYS A 82 -11.48 7.07 11.76
N GLU A 83 -11.60 8.28 11.23
CA GLU A 83 -12.24 9.41 11.90
C GLU A 83 -13.01 10.24 10.86
N LYS A 84 -14.17 10.78 11.26
CA LYS A 84 -14.99 11.63 10.39
C LYS A 84 -15.61 12.76 11.19
N ASN A 85 -15.74 13.90 10.54
CA ASN A 85 -16.48 15.04 11.08
C ASN A 85 -17.95 14.66 11.33
N LYS A 86 -18.55 15.26 12.37
CA LYS A 86 -19.91 14.93 12.84
C LYS A 86 -20.99 15.08 11.78
N ASP A 87 -20.80 15.97 10.81
CA ASP A 87 -21.74 16.26 9.73
C ASP A 87 -21.57 15.32 8.51
N LYS A 88 -20.63 14.36 8.56
CA LYS A 88 -20.32 13.47 7.43
C LYS A 88 -20.91 12.08 7.61
N VAL A 89 -21.60 11.63 6.56
CA VAL A 89 -21.98 10.24 6.37
C VAL A 89 -20.88 9.59 5.52
N HIS A 90 -20.24 8.59 6.08
CA HIS A 90 -19.16 7.81 5.47
C HIS A 90 -19.10 6.47 6.19
N ASP A 91 -19.06 5.39 5.42
CA ASP A 91 -18.95 3.99 5.85
C ASP A 91 -17.52 3.50 5.61
N PHE A 92 -16.70 3.46 6.67
CA PHE A 92 -15.28 3.10 6.58
C PHE A 92 -14.98 1.65 6.13
N GLU A 93 -16.01 0.81 5.97
CA GLU A 93 -15.84 -0.54 5.43
C GLU A 93 -16.09 -0.61 3.92
N LYS A 94 -16.76 0.40 3.35
CA LYS A 94 -17.23 0.38 1.95
C LYS A 94 -16.82 1.61 1.14
N ASP A 95 -16.82 2.77 1.77
CA ASP A 95 -16.53 4.04 1.13
C ASP A 95 -15.01 4.28 1.15
N PRO A 96 -14.42 4.66 -0.01
CA PRO A 96 -13.03 5.11 -0.09
C PRO A 96 -12.83 6.54 0.46
#